data_AF-A0A2H0QPP0-F1
#
_entry.id   AF-A0A2H0QPP0-F1
#
_cell.length_a   1.000
_cell.length_b   1.000
_cell.length_c   1.000
_cell.angle_alpha   90.00
_cell.angle_beta   90.00
_cell.angle_gamma   90.00
#
_symmetry.space_group_name_H-M   'P 1'
#
loop_
_entity.id
_entity.type
_entity.pdbx_description
1 polymer ?
#
loop_
_entity_poly.entity_id
_entity_poly.type
_entity_poly.pdbx_seq_one_letter_code
_entity_poly.pdbx_strand_id
1 'polypeptide(L)'
;MKKTITSLTVLATTLLSMNVHADRVKMLDPVMATISPSSQLTGPIFRNNAQDKQKYGPEMAKIILKEAHGYAKRYLEYGDTQGYYTLMVLALTVPMHEGLYVHFREIENDKSACRDELNTGKNIKSKTAQKNFEKAFTSGSSPFLSKCKNIKKENTIRQLIAGGGDGSDIGVMQLSSRWHYDEFLAKHKFANVQQTVNYGLSHLMKGFKPIYANFANYECLKNSDGSINRESVIRGAWAGIYNSGNLGLTCRFADAASAHAGKDIGFMKNLQKTYGLAQGGAFGYGDELALGLDSDTRAALEEVTSNFQNGTNNRAALDKLLSL
;
A
#
# COMPACT_ATOMS: atom_id res chain seq x y z
N MET A 1 -44.89 43.93 -40.28
CA MET A 1 -44.47 42.82 -39.40
C MET A 1 -43.09 42.34 -39.83
N LYS A 2 -42.02 42.69 -39.10
CA LYS A 2 -40.66 42.21 -39.36
C LYS A 2 -40.44 40.93 -38.54
N LYS A 3 -40.17 39.81 -39.22
CA LYS A 3 -39.78 38.55 -38.60
C LYS A 3 -38.26 38.52 -38.44
N THR A 4 -37.78 38.42 -37.22
CA THR A 4 -36.37 38.18 -36.89
C THR A 4 -36.18 36.67 -36.78
N ILE A 5 -35.32 36.11 -37.63
CA ILE A 5 -34.92 34.70 -37.56
C ILE A 5 -33.60 34.67 -36.77
N THR A 6 -33.63 34.06 -35.60
CA THR A 6 -32.45 33.85 -34.76
C THR A 6 -31.85 32.49 -35.13
N SER A 7 -30.71 32.50 -35.83
CA SER A 7 -29.95 31.28 -36.10
C SER A 7 -29.24 30.81 -34.84
N LEU A 8 -29.58 29.59 -34.40
CA LEU A 8 -28.94 28.90 -33.28
C LEU A 8 -27.70 28.16 -33.80
N THR A 9 -26.51 28.67 -33.51
CA THR A 9 -25.25 28.01 -33.86
C THR A 9 -24.93 26.95 -32.79
N VAL A 10 -25.15 25.68 -33.12
CA VAL A 10 -24.70 24.55 -32.29
C VAL A 10 -23.19 24.40 -32.47
N LEU A 11 -22.39 24.88 -31.50
CA LEU A 11 -20.98 24.50 -31.43
C LEU A 11 -20.88 23.04 -31.01
N ALA A 12 -20.60 22.17 -31.98
CA ALA A 12 -20.14 20.83 -31.70
C ALA A 12 -18.71 20.90 -31.16
N THR A 13 -18.53 20.79 -29.85
CA THR A 13 -17.22 20.55 -29.24
C THR A 13 -16.80 19.13 -29.57
N THR A 14 -15.96 18.98 -30.60
CA THR A 14 -15.19 17.76 -30.84
C THR A 14 -14.27 17.53 -29.64
N LEU A 15 -14.68 16.64 -28.74
CA LEU A 15 -13.80 16.04 -27.74
C LEU A 15 -12.76 15.21 -28.51
N LEU A 16 -11.60 15.82 -28.78
CA LEU A 16 -10.41 15.07 -29.12
C LEU A 16 -10.14 14.10 -27.98
N SER A 17 -10.42 12.82 -28.23
CA SER A 17 -9.94 11.69 -27.46
C SER A 17 -8.41 11.73 -27.49
N MET A 18 -7.80 12.54 -26.63
CA MET A 18 -6.39 12.39 -26.33
C MET A 18 -6.26 10.99 -25.74
N ASN A 19 -5.60 10.07 -26.45
CA ASN A 19 -5.09 8.85 -25.85
C ASN A 19 -4.08 9.31 -24.79
N VAL A 20 -4.55 9.52 -23.56
CA VAL A 20 -3.69 9.91 -22.45
C VAL A 20 -2.95 8.66 -22.03
N HIS A 21 -1.85 8.40 -22.73
CA HIS A 21 -0.91 7.35 -22.39
C HIS A 21 -0.43 7.55 -20.94
N ALA A 22 -0.31 6.46 -20.18
CA ALA A 22 0.12 6.53 -18.78
C ALA A 22 1.64 6.74 -18.72
N ASP A 23 2.08 7.84 -18.10
CA ASP A 23 3.49 8.21 -18.02
C ASP A 23 4.28 7.21 -17.17
N ARG A 24 5.46 6.79 -17.62
CA ARG A 24 6.25 5.82 -16.87
C ARG A 24 6.90 6.44 -15.63
N VAL A 25 6.50 5.98 -14.44
CA VAL A 25 7.17 6.31 -13.17
C VAL A 25 8.42 5.44 -12.99
N LYS A 26 9.59 5.96 -13.41
CA LYS A 26 10.85 5.18 -13.47
C LYS A 26 11.31 4.65 -12.11
N MET A 27 11.01 5.35 -11.01
CA MET A 27 11.41 4.91 -9.67
C MET A 27 10.79 3.56 -9.26
N LEU A 28 9.69 3.12 -9.90
CA LEU A 28 9.06 1.83 -9.64
C LEU A 28 9.68 0.69 -10.47
N ASP A 29 10.40 0.98 -11.55
CA ASP A 29 10.95 -0.05 -12.46
C ASP A 29 11.88 -1.08 -11.78
N PRO A 30 12.69 -0.73 -10.76
CA PRO A 30 13.53 -1.71 -10.09
C PRO A 30 12.78 -2.82 -9.35
N VAL A 31 11.49 -2.62 -9.06
CA VAL A 31 10.68 -3.52 -8.22
C VAL A 31 9.43 -4.04 -8.94
N MET A 32 9.32 -3.86 -10.25
CA MET A 32 8.09 -4.20 -11.00
C MET A 32 8.31 -5.41 -11.92
N ALA A 33 7.75 -6.54 -11.55
CA ALA A 33 7.74 -7.75 -12.37
C ALA A 33 6.53 -7.77 -13.31
N THR A 34 6.71 -8.29 -14.51
CA THR A 34 5.71 -8.27 -15.58
C THR A 34 4.79 -9.47 -15.50
N ILE A 35 3.50 -9.17 -15.37
CA ILE A 35 2.40 -10.13 -15.26
C ILE A 35 2.09 -10.69 -16.66
N SER A 36 1.76 -11.97 -16.73
CA SER A 36 1.29 -12.61 -17.95
C SER A 36 -0.03 -11.98 -18.42
N PRO A 37 -0.21 -11.72 -19.73
CA PRO A 37 -1.47 -11.20 -20.27
C PRO A 37 -2.70 -12.05 -19.88
N SER A 38 -2.52 -13.37 -19.74
CA SER A 38 -3.58 -14.31 -19.35
C SER A 38 -3.93 -14.30 -17.86
N SER A 39 -3.12 -13.67 -17.01
CA SER A 39 -3.37 -13.65 -15.57
C SER A 39 -4.53 -12.74 -15.21
N GLN A 40 -5.42 -13.25 -14.36
CA GLN A 40 -6.51 -12.50 -13.78
C GLN A 40 -6.01 -11.72 -12.55
N LEU A 41 -6.42 -10.46 -12.47
CA LEU A 41 -6.12 -9.55 -11.36
C LEU A 41 -7.42 -9.02 -10.79
N THR A 42 -7.44 -8.75 -9.49
CA THR A 42 -8.59 -8.14 -8.82
C THR A 42 -8.18 -6.93 -8.00
N GLY A 43 -8.86 -5.82 -8.21
CA GLY A 43 -8.61 -4.55 -7.52
C GLY A 43 -7.99 -3.48 -8.42
N PRO A 44 -7.69 -2.29 -7.85
CA PRO A 44 -7.20 -1.15 -8.60
C PRO A 44 -5.84 -1.41 -9.27
N ILE A 45 -5.67 -0.88 -10.48
CA ILE A 45 -4.42 -0.91 -11.24
C ILE A 45 -3.95 0.53 -11.44
N PHE A 46 -2.74 0.84 -10.98
CA PHE A 46 -2.17 2.18 -11.10
C PHE A 46 -1.81 2.48 -12.55
N ARG A 47 -2.34 3.58 -13.06
CA ARG A 47 -1.91 4.20 -14.32
C ARG A 47 -1.58 5.65 -14.02
N ASN A 48 -0.37 6.06 -14.40
CA ASN A 48 0.11 7.40 -14.11
C ASN A 48 -0.39 8.40 -15.16
N ASN A 49 -1.69 8.66 -15.13
CA ASN A 49 -2.29 9.78 -15.80
C ASN A 49 -3.28 10.45 -14.83
N ALA A 50 -3.68 11.68 -15.13
CA ALA A 50 -4.52 12.46 -14.22
C ALA A 50 -5.85 11.76 -13.90
N GLN A 51 -6.49 11.15 -14.89
CA GLN A 51 -7.82 10.54 -14.73
C GLN A 51 -7.77 9.29 -13.85
N ASP A 52 -6.80 8.40 -14.08
CA ASP A 52 -6.69 7.15 -13.34
C ASP A 52 -6.16 7.37 -11.92
N LYS A 53 -5.28 8.36 -11.72
CA LYS A 53 -4.86 8.76 -10.36
C LYS A 53 -6.04 9.17 -9.48
N GLN A 54 -7.06 9.81 -10.05
CA GLN A 54 -8.27 10.22 -9.32
C GLN A 54 -9.19 9.05 -8.95
N LYS A 55 -9.07 7.90 -9.62
CA LYS A 55 -9.85 6.69 -9.30
C LYS A 55 -9.08 5.72 -8.41
N TYR A 56 -7.78 5.55 -8.69
CA TYR A 56 -6.91 4.62 -7.98
C TYR A 56 -6.76 4.97 -6.50
N GLY A 57 -6.56 6.26 -6.18
CA GLY A 57 -6.37 6.72 -4.81
C GLY A 57 -7.56 6.40 -3.90
N PRO A 58 -8.81 6.79 -4.27
CA PRO A 58 -9.99 6.45 -3.51
C PRO A 58 -10.19 4.96 -3.28
N GLU A 59 -10.03 4.14 -4.33
CA GLU A 59 -10.20 2.69 -4.23
C GLU A 59 -9.16 2.06 -3.28
N MET A 60 -7.89 2.44 -3.41
CA MET A 60 -6.82 1.95 -2.54
C MET A 60 -7.03 2.36 -1.08
N ALA A 61 -7.33 3.64 -0.83
CA ALA A 61 -7.60 4.14 0.51
C ALA A 61 -8.81 3.44 1.15
N LYS A 62 -9.91 3.28 0.40
CA LYS A 62 -11.11 2.58 0.88
C LYS A 62 -10.81 1.12 1.24
N ILE A 63 -10.03 0.40 0.43
CA ILE A 63 -9.59 -0.97 0.74
C ILE A 63 -8.82 -0.98 2.07
N ILE A 64 -7.82 -0.11 2.23
CA ILE A 64 -6.99 -0.06 3.45
C ILE A 64 -7.86 0.25 4.67
N LEU A 65 -8.68 1.31 4.61
CA LEU A 65 -9.53 1.73 5.72
C LEU A 65 -10.55 0.66 6.10
N LYS A 66 -11.16 0.00 5.12
CA LYS A 66 -12.14 -1.08 5.35
C LYS A 66 -11.52 -2.26 6.07
N GLU A 67 -10.37 -2.74 5.58
CA GLU A 67 -9.68 -3.88 6.19
C GLU A 67 -9.13 -3.52 7.58
N ALA A 68 -8.57 -2.31 7.74
CA ALA A 68 -8.09 -1.82 9.02
C ALA A 68 -9.23 -1.70 10.05
N HIS A 69 -10.37 -1.14 9.66
CA HIS A 69 -11.56 -1.05 10.51
C HIS A 69 -11.98 -2.44 11.01
N GLY A 70 -11.97 -3.45 10.14
CA GLY A 70 -12.31 -4.83 10.49
C GLY A 70 -11.45 -5.40 11.64
N TYR A 71 -10.16 -5.05 11.69
CA TYR A 71 -9.26 -5.43 12.77
C TYR A 71 -9.35 -4.49 13.99
N ALA A 72 -9.61 -3.22 13.77
CA ALA A 72 -9.57 -2.16 14.77
C ALA A 72 -10.86 -2.04 15.59
N LYS A 73 -12.03 -2.37 15.03
CA LYS A 73 -13.34 -2.09 15.66
C LYS A 73 -13.48 -2.61 17.10
N ARG A 74 -12.80 -3.70 17.44
CA ARG A 74 -12.78 -4.24 18.81
C ARG A 74 -12.27 -3.24 19.86
N TYR A 75 -11.37 -2.34 19.46
CA TYR A 75 -10.85 -1.31 20.37
C TYR A 75 -11.94 -0.28 20.68
N LEU A 76 -12.83 0.02 19.73
CA LEU A 76 -14.02 0.84 19.99
C LEU A 76 -15.00 0.14 20.93
N GLU A 77 -15.21 -1.17 20.77
CA GLU A 77 -16.06 -1.98 21.65
C GLU A 77 -15.56 -1.97 23.10
N TYR A 78 -14.24 -1.82 23.31
CA TYR A 78 -13.62 -1.69 24.62
C TYR A 78 -13.53 -0.25 25.14
N GLY A 79 -14.05 0.74 24.40
CA GLY A 79 -13.91 2.15 24.74
C GLY A 79 -12.51 2.73 24.51
N ASP A 80 -11.60 1.98 23.89
CA ASP A 80 -10.24 2.42 23.54
C ASP A 80 -10.21 3.03 22.13
N THR A 81 -10.75 4.24 22.01
CA THR A 81 -10.79 4.99 20.74
C THR A 81 -9.41 5.24 20.17
N GLN A 82 -8.42 5.49 21.03
CA GLN A 82 -7.06 5.76 20.57
C GLN A 82 -6.33 4.49 20.13
N GLY A 83 -6.63 3.32 20.70
CA GLY A 83 -6.16 2.03 20.17
C GLY A 83 -6.69 1.76 18.77
N TYR A 84 -7.96 2.12 18.51
CA TYR A 84 -8.55 2.07 17.17
C TYR A 84 -7.74 2.93 16.19
N TYR A 85 -7.59 4.24 16.45
CA TYR A 85 -6.90 5.14 15.51
C TYR A 85 -5.40 4.87 15.39
N THR A 86 -4.74 4.34 16.42
CA THR A 86 -3.34 3.89 16.33
C THR A 86 -3.20 2.81 15.26
N LEU A 87 -4.11 1.84 15.22
CA LEU A 87 -4.09 0.80 14.19
C LEU A 87 -4.48 1.34 12.82
N MET A 88 -5.46 2.25 12.73
CA MET A 88 -5.85 2.86 11.46
C MET A 88 -4.69 3.63 10.82
N VAL A 89 -3.94 4.42 11.61
CA VAL A 89 -2.75 5.13 11.12
C VAL A 89 -1.65 4.15 10.71
N LEU A 90 -1.36 3.12 11.53
CA LEU A 90 -0.40 2.08 11.16
C LEU A 90 -0.73 1.43 9.81
N ALA A 91 -2.02 1.14 9.58
CA ALA A 91 -2.51 0.54 8.35
C ALA A 91 -2.38 1.47 7.12
N LEU A 92 -2.39 2.78 7.29
CA LEU A 92 -2.09 3.74 6.22
C LEU A 92 -0.58 3.85 6.00
N THR A 93 0.22 3.92 7.07
CA THR A 93 1.66 4.13 6.97
C THR A 93 2.40 2.95 6.32
N VAL A 94 2.07 1.70 6.67
CA VAL A 94 2.83 0.54 6.19
C VAL A 94 2.76 0.36 4.66
N PRO A 95 1.59 0.34 4.00
CA PRO A 95 1.52 0.25 2.54
C PRO A 95 2.23 1.41 1.82
N MET A 96 2.27 2.60 2.42
CA MET A 96 3.07 3.70 1.88
C MET A 96 4.56 3.43 2.01
N HIS A 97 5.01 2.96 3.18
CA HIS A 97 6.41 2.69 3.42
C HIS A 97 6.95 1.55 2.56
N GLU A 98 6.17 0.49 2.44
CA GLU A 98 6.56 -0.75 1.80
C GLU A 98 6.34 -0.71 0.28
N GLY A 99 5.14 -0.31 -0.15
CA GLY A 99 4.73 -0.40 -1.56
C GLY A 99 4.44 0.93 -2.24
N LEU A 100 4.64 2.06 -1.57
CA LEU A 100 4.27 3.39 -2.08
C LEU A 100 2.79 3.48 -2.49
N TYR A 101 1.91 2.71 -1.83
CA TYR A 101 0.50 2.49 -2.19
C TYR A 101 0.27 1.88 -3.59
N VAL A 102 1.29 1.34 -4.26
CA VAL A 102 1.14 0.65 -5.54
C VAL A 102 1.14 -0.86 -5.31
N HIS A 103 0.16 -1.56 -5.87
CA HIS A 103 0.18 -3.03 -5.92
C HIS A 103 0.44 -3.51 -7.35
N PHE A 104 -0.43 -3.09 -8.26
CA PHE A 104 -0.32 -3.28 -9.69
C PHE A 104 -0.12 -1.95 -10.38
N ARG A 105 0.63 -1.95 -11.49
CA ARG A 105 0.62 -0.85 -12.45
C ARG A 105 0.39 -1.36 -13.86
N GLU A 106 -0.07 -0.47 -14.74
CA GLU A 106 -0.10 -0.68 -16.18
C GLU A 106 0.60 0.49 -16.87
N ILE A 107 1.47 0.16 -17.82
CA ILE A 107 2.30 1.12 -18.57
C ILE A 107 2.36 0.69 -20.04
N GLU A 108 2.81 1.61 -20.88
CA GLU A 108 3.13 1.28 -22.27
C GLU A 108 4.25 0.24 -22.36
N ASN A 109 4.16 -0.61 -23.39
CA ASN A 109 5.18 -1.59 -23.68
C ASN A 109 6.29 -1.01 -24.56
N ASP A 110 7.15 -0.18 -23.97
CA ASP A 110 8.34 0.37 -24.65
C ASP A 110 9.51 -0.65 -24.77
N LYS A 111 9.27 -1.92 -24.42
CA LYS A 111 10.23 -3.04 -24.31
C LYS A 111 11.31 -2.89 -23.23
N SER A 112 11.60 -1.68 -22.78
CA SER A 112 12.63 -1.40 -21.77
C SER A 112 12.10 -1.49 -20.33
N ALA A 113 10.78 -1.49 -20.15
CA ALA A 113 10.15 -1.62 -18.83
C ALA A 113 9.99 -3.08 -18.36
N CYS A 114 10.05 -4.06 -19.25
CA CYS A 114 10.06 -5.46 -18.87
C CYS A 114 11.49 -5.92 -18.52
N ARG A 115 11.63 -6.65 -17.41
CA ARG A 115 12.92 -7.14 -16.90
C ARG A 115 12.85 -8.62 -16.57
N ASP A 116 13.52 -9.45 -17.39
CA ASP A 116 13.51 -10.91 -17.19
C ASP A 116 14.11 -11.32 -15.84
N GLU A 117 15.04 -10.54 -15.27
CA GLU A 117 15.65 -10.87 -13.98
C GLU A 117 14.64 -10.79 -12.82
N LEU A 118 13.70 -9.84 -12.88
CA LEU A 118 12.61 -9.74 -11.91
C LEU A 118 11.57 -10.83 -12.16
N ASN A 119 11.23 -11.07 -13.42
CA ASN A 119 10.17 -12.03 -13.80
C ASN A 119 10.56 -13.49 -13.53
N THR A 120 11.85 -13.77 -13.34
CA THR A 120 12.38 -15.10 -13.05
C THR A 120 12.83 -15.28 -11.60
N GLY A 121 12.82 -14.21 -10.79
CA GLY A 121 13.35 -14.25 -9.43
C GLY A 121 14.88 -14.45 -9.37
N LYS A 122 15.60 -14.27 -10.49
CA LYS A 122 17.04 -14.54 -10.61
C LYS A 122 17.89 -13.75 -9.59
N ASN A 123 17.43 -12.56 -9.22
CA ASN A 123 18.14 -11.68 -8.30
C ASN A 123 17.78 -11.92 -6.82
N ILE A 124 16.89 -12.87 -6.52
CA ILE A 124 16.51 -13.20 -5.15
C ILE A 124 17.67 -13.88 -4.43
N LYS A 125 18.18 -13.23 -3.37
CA LYS A 125 19.39 -13.70 -2.67
C LYS A 125 19.17 -14.99 -1.89
N SER A 126 17.98 -15.17 -1.32
CA SER A 126 17.66 -16.36 -0.53
C SER A 126 17.16 -17.49 -1.44
N LYS A 127 17.85 -18.63 -1.42
CA LYS A 127 17.43 -19.83 -2.18
C LYS A 127 16.01 -20.29 -1.85
N THR A 128 15.61 -20.21 -0.58
CA THR A 128 14.24 -20.56 -0.15
C THR A 128 13.22 -19.59 -0.74
N ALA A 129 13.52 -18.29 -0.68
CA ALA A 129 12.65 -17.25 -1.24
C ALA A 129 12.54 -17.39 -2.77
N GLN A 130 13.66 -17.65 -3.45
CA GLN A 130 13.69 -17.89 -4.89
C GLN A 130 12.85 -19.11 -5.27
N LYS A 131 13.01 -20.24 -4.59
CA LYS A 131 12.21 -21.45 -4.83
C LYS A 131 10.72 -21.19 -4.65
N ASN A 132 10.34 -20.49 -3.57
CA ASN A 132 8.95 -20.14 -3.29
C ASN A 132 8.39 -19.18 -4.35
N PHE A 133 9.19 -18.22 -4.80
CA PHE A 133 8.86 -17.31 -5.89
C PHE A 133 8.63 -18.06 -7.19
N GLU A 134 9.59 -18.89 -7.62
CA GLU A 134 9.48 -19.67 -8.87
C GLU A 134 8.25 -20.58 -8.86
N LYS A 135 7.97 -21.22 -7.71
CA LYS A 135 6.80 -22.08 -7.54
C LYS A 135 5.48 -21.31 -7.67
N ALA A 136 5.41 -20.08 -7.14
CA ALA A 136 4.20 -19.26 -7.18
C ALA A 136 3.99 -18.53 -8.51
N PHE A 137 5.07 -18.11 -9.18
CA PHE A 137 4.99 -17.14 -10.26
C PHE A 137 5.40 -17.66 -11.64
N THR A 138 6.34 -18.58 -11.71
CA THR A 138 6.98 -18.96 -12.99
C THR A 138 6.75 -20.41 -13.38
N SER A 139 6.22 -21.22 -12.47
CA SER A 139 5.93 -22.65 -12.67
C SER A 139 4.55 -22.88 -13.30
N GLY A 140 4.36 -24.05 -13.90
CA GLY A 140 3.09 -24.47 -14.49
C GLY A 140 2.93 -24.12 -15.97
N SER A 141 1.81 -24.55 -16.57
CA SER A 141 1.48 -24.32 -17.98
C SER A 141 1.01 -22.88 -18.26
N SER A 142 0.65 -22.13 -17.22
CA SER A 142 0.17 -20.74 -17.30
C SER A 142 0.79 -19.93 -16.17
N PRO A 143 2.09 -19.58 -16.29
CA PRO A 143 2.79 -18.84 -15.24
C PRO A 143 2.17 -17.46 -15.04
N PHE A 144 2.18 -16.98 -13.80
CA PHE A 144 1.64 -15.65 -13.46
C PHE A 144 2.53 -14.52 -13.97
N LEU A 145 3.86 -14.70 -13.93
CA LEU A 145 4.82 -13.75 -14.51
C LEU A 145 5.29 -14.24 -15.88
N SER A 146 5.51 -13.30 -16.79
CA SER A 146 5.87 -13.60 -18.18
C SER A 146 7.24 -13.05 -18.55
N LYS A 147 8.01 -13.81 -19.31
CA LYS A 147 9.28 -13.34 -19.87
C LYS A 147 9.04 -12.26 -20.92
N CYS A 148 9.96 -11.32 -21.06
CA CYS A 148 9.81 -10.16 -21.95
C CYS A 148 9.60 -10.55 -23.42
N LYS A 149 10.18 -11.68 -23.85
CA LYS A 149 9.97 -12.20 -25.21
C LYS A 149 8.52 -12.58 -25.52
N ASN A 150 7.72 -12.92 -24.51
CA ASN A 150 6.36 -13.41 -24.66
C ASN A 150 5.31 -12.28 -24.75
N ILE A 151 5.69 -11.05 -24.37
CA ILE A 151 4.80 -9.89 -24.34
C ILE A 151 5.12 -8.86 -25.43
N LYS A 152 5.99 -9.19 -26.39
CA LYS A 152 6.44 -8.26 -27.45
C LYS A 152 5.30 -7.70 -28.32
N LYS A 153 4.15 -8.37 -28.35
CA LYS A 153 2.98 -7.98 -29.16
C LYS A 153 1.96 -7.14 -28.39
N GLU A 154 2.13 -7.00 -27.08
CA GLU A 154 1.21 -6.22 -26.25
C GLU A 154 1.52 -4.73 -26.38
N ASN A 155 0.49 -3.88 -26.48
CA ASN A 155 0.68 -2.43 -26.48
C ASN A 155 0.99 -1.88 -25.09
N THR A 156 0.43 -2.53 -24.06
CA THR A 156 0.65 -2.20 -22.65
C THR A 156 1.04 -3.45 -21.89
N ILE A 157 1.71 -3.27 -20.75
CA ILE A 157 2.07 -4.36 -19.84
C ILE A 157 1.56 -4.05 -18.45
N ARG A 158 1.05 -5.09 -17.78
CA ARG A 158 0.67 -5.04 -16.37
C ARG A 158 1.82 -5.58 -15.53
N GLN A 159 2.08 -4.94 -14.41
CA GLN A 159 3.20 -5.27 -13.54
C GLN A 159 2.74 -5.32 -12.08
N LEU A 160 3.38 -6.20 -11.30
CA LEU A 160 3.19 -6.38 -9.87
C LEU A 160 4.47 -5.95 -9.17
N ILE A 161 4.35 -5.31 -8.00
CA ILE A 161 5.51 -5.14 -7.14
C ILE A 161 6.06 -6.50 -6.72
N ALA A 162 7.29 -6.79 -7.14
CA ALA A 162 8.11 -7.91 -6.74
C ALA A 162 9.55 -7.41 -6.60
N GLY A 163 9.96 -7.11 -5.37
CA GLY A 163 11.16 -6.34 -5.06
C GLY A 163 11.58 -6.44 -3.60
N GLY A 164 11.99 -5.33 -3.01
CA GLY A 164 12.55 -5.30 -1.64
C GLY A 164 14.07 -5.46 -1.60
N GLY A 165 14.64 -5.40 -0.39
CA GLY A 165 16.10 -5.34 -0.18
C GLY A 165 16.86 -6.59 -0.69
N ASP A 166 16.17 -7.73 -0.79
CA ASP A 166 16.69 -8.98 -1.35
C ASP A 166 15.94 -9.45 -2.61
N GLY A 167 14.97 -8.68 -3.10
CA GLY A 167 14.15 -8.99 -4.28
C GLY A 167 12.99 -9.96 -4.03
N SER A 168 12.74 -10.40 -2.79
CA SER A 168 11.73 -11.42 -2.47
C SER A 168 10.35 -10.89 -2.06
N ASP A 169 10.19 -9.59 -1.87
CA ASP A 169 9.03 -8.97 -1.27
C ASP A 169 7.94 -8.63 -2.30
N ILE A 170 6.72 -9.05 -2.02
CA ILE A 170 5.62 -9.05 -2.99
C ILE A 170 4.51 -8.06 -2.58
N GLY A 171 4.09 -7.27 -3.55
CA GLY A 171 2.90 -6.44 -3.48
C GLY A 171 3.03 -5.19 -2.62
N VAL A 172 1.90 -4.50 -2.41
CA VAL A 172 1.84 -3.20 -1.72
C VAL A 172 2.23 -3.30 -0.24
N MET A 173 2.16 -4.51 0.32
CA MET A 173 2.54 -4.82 1.69
C MET A 173 3.98 -5.38 1.78
N GLN A 174 4.70 -5.57 0.67
CA GLN A 174 6.07 -6.15 0.64
C GLN A 174 6.19 -7.43 1.46
N LEU A 175 5.34 -8.41 1.18
CA LEU A 175 5.34 -9.69 1.89
C LEU A 175 6.39 -10.62 1.27
N SER A 176 7.44 -10.93 2.03
CA SER A 176 8.53 -11.79 1.58
C SER A 176 8.06 -13.19 1.16
N SER A 177 8.47 -13.61 -0.04
CA SER A 177 8.25 -14.97 -0.53
C SER A 177 8.94 -16.04 0.32
N ARG A 178 9.92 -15.64 1.15
CA ARG A 178 10.60 -16.54 2.09
C ARG A 178 9.66 -17.05 3.17
N TRP A 179 8.85 -16.17 3.74
CA TRP A 179 8.12 -16.42 4.99
C TRP A 179 6.61 -16.57 4.79
N HIS A 180 6.08 -16.09 3.67
CA HIS A 180 4.63 -16.01 3.44
C HIS A 180 4.15 -16.96 2.34
N TYR A 181 4.86 -18.05 2.07
CA TYR A 181 4.51 -18.94 0.96
C TYR A 181 3.14 -19.61 1.14
N ASP A 182 2.93 -20.40 2.20
CA ASP A 182 1.74 -21.28 2.30
C ASP A 182 0.41 -20.51 2.39
N GLU A 183 0.39 -19.39 3.12
CA GLU A 183 -0.84 -18.67 3.43
C GLU A 183 -1.13 -17.49 2.49
N PHE A 184 -0.14 -17.03 1.73
CA PHE A 184 -0.27 -15.88 0.84
C PHE A 184 0.06 -16.24 -0.61
N LEU A 185 1.25 -16.77 -0.90
CA LEU A 185 1.63 -17.09 -2.28
C LEU A 185 0.92 -18.32 -2.85
N ALA A 186 0.93 -19.44 -2.12
CA ALA A 186 0.30 -20.68 -2.57
C ALA A 186 -1.23 -20.56 -2.71
N LYS A 187 -1.84 -19.64 -1.94
CA LYS A 187 -3.26 -19.29 -2.02
C LYS A 187 -3.55 -18.16 -3.00
N HIS A 188 -2.56 -17.71 -3.77
CA HIS A 188 -2.69 -16.74 -4.84
C HIS A 188 -3.26 -15.36 -4.41
N LYS A 189 -3.11 -15.01 -3.12
CA LYS A 189 -3.66 -13.76 -2.57
C LYS A 189 -3.02 -12.51 -3.17
N PHE A 190 -1.80 -12.61 -3.67
CA PHE A 190 -1.08 -11.53 -4.37
C PHE A 190 -1.73 -11.09 -5.68
N ALA A 191 -2.68 -11.87 -6.23
CA ALA A 191 -3.42 -11.47 -7.44
C ALA A 191 -4.60 -10.54 -7.12
N ASN A 192 -4.87 -10.29 -5.83
CA ASN A 192 -5.98 -9.48 -5.35
C ASN A 192 -5.50 -8.42 -4.35
N VAL A 193 -5.75 -7.14 -4.66
CA VAL A 193 -5.32 -6.00 -3.84
C VAL A 193 -5.87 -6.11 -2.41
N GLN A 194 -7.18 -6.34 -2.27
CA GLN A 194 -7.84 -6.42 -0.95
C GLN A 194 -7.33 -7.60 -0.14
N GLN A 195 -7.13 -8.77 -0.75
CA GLN A 195 -6.58 -9.94 -0.05
C GLN A 195 -5.13 -9.72 0.38
N THR A 196 -4.33 -9.01 -0.43
CA THR A 196 -2.95 -8.64 -0.08
C THR A 196 -2.93 -7.69 1.11
N VAL A 197 -3.75 -6.63 1.09
CA VAL A 197 -3.88 -5.69 2.20
C VAL A 197 -4.38 -6.41 3.45
N ASN A 198 -5.47 -7.19 3.36
CA ASN A 198 -6.00 -7.97 4.47
C ASN A 198 -4.95 -8.88 5.11
N TYR A 199 -4.20 -9.65 4.29
CA TYR A 199 -3.16 -10.53 4.79
C TYR A 199 -2.02 -9.75 5.46
N GLY A 200 -1.56 -8.65 4.84
CA GLY A 200 -0.52 -7.80 5.42
C GLY A 200 -0.94 -7.19 6.76
N LEU A 201 -2.18 -6.68 6.86
CA LEU A 201 -2.74 -6.19 8.11
C LEU A 201 -2.87 -7.31 9.15
N SER A 202 -3.33 -8.51 8.75
CA SER A 202 -3.34 -9.67 9.64
C SER A 202 -1.93 -9.99 10.17
N HIS A 203 -0.89 -9.82 9.36
CA HIS A 203 0.49 -10.04 9.78
C HIS A 203 0.96 -8.95 10.74
N LEU A 204 0.69 -7.66 10.44
CA LEU A 204 0.94 -6.54 11.37
C LEU A 204 0.29 -6.78 12.72
N MET A 205 -0.94 -7.31 12.74
CA MET A 205 -1.65 -7.59 13.99
C MET A 205 -0.98 -8.64 14.87
N LYS A 206 -0.12 -9.51 14.32
CA LYS A 206 0.69 -10.43 15.13
C LYS A 206 1.74 -9.69 15.97
N GLY A 207 2.21 -8.52 15.51
CA GLY A 207 3.08 -7.63 16.29
C GLY A 207 2.29 -6.65 17.14
N PHE A 208 1.32 -5.95 16.53
CA PHE A 208 0.56 -4.88 17.19
C PHE A 208 -0.20 -5.35 18.43
N LYS A 209 -0.99 -6.44 18.32
CA LYS A 209 -1.83 -6.91 19.44
C LYS A 209 -1.02 -7.18 20.72
N PRO A 210 0.04 -8.01 20.71
CA PRO A 210 0.77 -8.32 21.93
C PRO A 210 1.52 -7.12 22.50
N ILE A 211 2.13 -6.25 21.67
CA ILE A 211 2.86 -5.08 22.21
C ILE A 211 1.91 -4.02 22.74
N TYR A 212 0.74 -3.83 22.12
CA TYR A 212 -0.24 -2.85 22.59
C TYR A 212 -0.83 -3.27 23.93
N ALA A 213 -1.20 -4.54 24.06
CA ALA A 213 -1.74 -5.09 25.30
C ALA A 213 -0.72 -5.12 26.45
N ASN A 214 0.58 -5.24 26.13
CA ASN A 214 1.65 -5.39 27.10
C ASN A 214 2.70 -4.27 26.98
N PHE A 215 2.28 -3.05 26.60
CA PHE A 215 3.21 -1.96 26.29
C PHE A 215 4.12 -1.61 27.49
N ALA A 216 3.61 -1.81 28.71
CA ALA A 216 4.35 -1.58 29.95
C ALA A 216 5.67 -2.38 30.05
N ASN A 217 5.77 -3.52 29.33
CA ASN A 217 6.99 -4.35 29.27
C ASN A 217 8.06 -3.80 28.32
N TYR A 218 7.78 -2.70 27.61
CA TYR A 218 8.66 -2.12 26.62
C TYR A 218 8.92 -0.64 26.94
N GLU A 219 10.10 -0.32 27.47
CA GLU A 219 10.48 1.06 27.80
C GLU A 219 10.34 2.01 26.59
N CYS A 220 10.67 1.54 25.39
CA CYS A 220 10.58 2.36 24.18
C CYS A 220 9.14 2.73 23.77
N LEU A 221 8.13 2.04 24.32
CA LEU A 221 6.71 2.26 24.00
C LEU A 221 6.02 3.16 25.03
N LYS A 222 6.76 3.71 26.00
CA LYS A 222 6.21 4.57 27.05
C LYS A 222 6.60 6.03 26.85
N ASN A 223 5.71 6.92 27.27
CA ASN A 223 6.03 8.31 27.54
C ASN A 223 6.78 8.42 28.88
N SER A 224 7.31 9.60 29.17
CA SER A 224 8.03 9.88 30.43
C SER A 224 7.16 9.70 31.68
N ASP A 225 5.84 9.85 31.56
CA ASP A 225 4.86 9.62 32.64
C ASP A 225 4.43 8.15 32.78
N GLY A 226 5.02 7.24 31.99
CA GLY A 226 4.69 5.83 31.96
C GLY A 226 3.45 5.47 31.14
N SER A 227 2.73 6.46 30.60
CA SER A 227 1.61 6.21 29.69
C SER A 227 2.07 5.67 28.33
N ILE A 228 1.16 5.08 27.56
CA ILE A 228 1.46 4.51 26.24
C ILE A 228 1.85 5.60 25.23
N ASN A 229 3.00 5.44 24.59
CA ASN A 229 3.40 6.24 23.44
C ASN A 229 2.92 5.55 22.15
N ARG A 230 1.82 6.05 21.58
CA ARG A 230 1.16 5.42 20.44
C ARG A 230 1.94 5.52 19.14
N GLU A 231 2.71 6.59 18.95
CA GLU A 231 3.64 6.68 17.82
C GLU A 231 4.73 5.61 17.92
N SER A 232 5.31 5.42 19.11
CA SER A 232 6.26 4.34 19.37
C SER A 232 5.65 2.96 19.15
N VAL A 233 4.37 2.76 19.49
CA VAL A 233 3.66 1.51 19.19
C VAL A 233 3.57 1.27 17.67
N ILE A 234 3.21 2.27 16.88
CA ILE A 234 3.15 2.15 15.41
C ILE A 234 4.51 1.70 14.88
N ARG A 235 5.58 2.37 15.31
CA ARG A 235 6.97 2.03 14.95
C ARG A 235 7.34 0.63 15.42
N GLY A 236 7.01 0.27 16.66
CA GLY A 236 7.32 -1.02 17.27
C GLY A 236 6.60 -2.19 16.61
N ALA A 237 5.33 -2.01 16.22
CA ALA A 237 4.54 -3.01 15.54
C ALA A 237 5.14 -3.36 14.17
N TRP A 238 5.59 -2.34 13.43
CA TRP A 238 6.33 -2.52 12.20
C TRP A 238 7.73 -3.13 12.45
N ALA A 239 8.48 -2.61 13.43
CA ALA A 239 9.85 -3.03 13.71
C ALA A 239 9.97 -4.50 14.13
N GLY A 240 9.05 -4.97 14.97
CA GLY A 240 9.07 -6.31 15.54
C GLY A 240 8.69 -7.37 14.51
N ILE A 241 7.51 -7.97 14.67
CA ILE A 241 7.12 -9.12 13.84
C ILE A 241 7.12 -8.80 12.35
N TYR A 242 6.67 -7.62 11.93
CA TYR A 242 6.48 -7.34 10.51
C TYR A 242 7.79 -7.24 9.73
N ASN A 243 8.72 -6.38 10.17
CA ASN A 243 9.97 -6.16 9.45
C ASN A 243 11.10 -7.12 9.87
N SER A 244 11.03 -7.73 11.07
CA SER A 244 12.10 -8.61 11.57
C SER A 244 11.69 -10.07 11.77
N GLY A 245 10.39 -10.37 11.78
CA GLY A 245 9.89 -11.69 12.17
C GLY A 245 9.97 -11.98 13.67
N ASN A 246 10.41 -11.03 14.51
CA ASN A 246 10.65 -11.25 15.94
C ASN A 246 10.02 -10.15 16.82
N LEU A 247 9.14 -10.54 17.73
CA LEU A 247 8.49 -9.62 18.68
C LEU A 247 9.50 -8.98 19.66
N GLY A 248 10.58 -9.69 20.01
CA GLY A 248 11.64 -9.18 20.89
C GLY A 248 12.42 -8.00 20.28
N LEU A 249 12.31 -7.79 18.96
CA LEU A 249 12.96 -6.70 18.24
C LEU A 249 12.08 -5.45 18.10
N THR A 250 10.97 -5.36 18.84
CA THR A 250 10.06 -4.21 18.86
C THR A 250 10.79 -2.88 19.14
N CYS A 251 11.72 -2.86 20.10
CA CYS A 251 12.46 -1.65 20.48
C CYS A 251 13.78 -1.44 19.73
N ARG A 252 14.12 -2.26 18.72
CA ARG A 252 15.48 -2.29 18.13
C ARG A 252 15.94 -0.98 17.48
N PHE A 253 15.03 -0.07 17.17
CA PHE A 253 15.34 1.23 16.57
C PHE A 253 15.52 2.34 17.61
N ALA A 254 14.88 2.19 18.77
CA ALA A 254 14.96 3.14 19.87
C ALA A 254 16.17 2.86 20.79
N ASP A 255 16.62 1.61 20.85
CA ASP A 255 17.83 1.24 21.57
C ASP A 255 19.09 1.74 20.85
N ALA A 256 19.77 2.72 21.45
CA ALA A 256 21.00 3.30 20.92
C ALA A 256 22.17 2.30 20.83
N ALA A 257 22.14 1.20 21.60
CA ALA A 257 23.15 0.14 21.54
C ALA A 257 22.87 -0.88 20.41
N SER A 258 21.67 -0.85 19.82
CA SER A 258 21.30 -1.76 18.75
C SER A 258 22.04 -1.45 17.45
N ALA A 259 22.49 -2.49 16.74
CA ALA A 259 23.01 -2.36 15.37
C ALA A 259 21.98 -1.81 14.35
N HIS A 260 20.72 -1.67 14.79
CA HIS A 260 19.62 -1.10 14.03
C HIS A 260 19.21 0.30 14.48
N ALA A 261 19.83 0.90 15.49
CA ALA A 261 19.46 2.23 16.00
C ALA A 261 19.24 3.24 14.85
N GLY A 262 18.08 3.91 14.85
CA GLY A 262 17.71 4.91 13.85
C GLY A 262 17.54 4.42 12.40
N LYS A 263 17.57 3.10 12.12
CA LYS A 263 17.35 2.57 10.77
C LYS A 263 15.89 2.62 10.29
N ASP A 264 15.00 3.24 11.07
CA ASP A 264 13.59 3.47 10.74
C ASP A 264 13.29 4.90 10.28
N ILE A 265 14.30 5.74 10.00
CA ILE A 265 14.12 7.10 9.48
C ILE A 265 13.17 7.14 8.27
N GLY A 266 13.27 6.16 7.36
CA GLY A 266 12.38 6.06 6.21
C GLY A 266 10.91 5.80 6.61
N PHE A 267 10.70 4.91 7.57
CA PHE A 267 9.38 4.65 8.13
C PHE A 267 8.81 5.89 8.83
N MET A 268 9.62 6.56 9.67
CA MET A 268 9.21 7.80 10.36
C MET A 268 8.81 8.91 9.38
N LYS A 269 9.56 9.12 8.29
CA LYS A 269 9.18 10.08 7.25
C LYS A 269 7.82 9.77 6.63
N ASN A 270 7.52 8.50 6.42
CA ASN A 270 6.22 8.06 5.90
C ASN A 270 5.11 8.18 6.95
N LEU A 271 5.41 7.92 8.21
CA LEU A 271 4.46 8.18 9.30
C LEU A 271 4.08 9.67 9.36
N GLN A 272 5.06 10.56 9.27
CA GLN A 272 4.83 12.01 9.22
C GLN A 272 4.02 12.45 7.99
N LYS A 273 4.23 11.84 6.82
CA LYS A 273 3.36 12.06 5.65
C LYS A 273 1.92 11.61 5.91
N THR A 274 1.74 10.50 6.64
CA THR A 274 0.40 10.01 7.03
C THR A 274 -0.28 11.04 7.95
N TYR A 275 0.44 11.57 8.94
CA TYR A 275 -0.06 12.64 9.81
C TYR A 275 -0.42 13.91 9.03
N GLY A 276 0.41 14.27 8.04
CA GLY A 276 0.19 15.42 7.17
C GLY A 276 -1.15 15.40 6.42
N LEU A 277 -1.82 14.25 6.30
CA LEU A 277 -3.13 14.14 5.66
C LEU A 277 -4.17 15.03 6.35
N ALA A 278 -4.12 15.16 7.68
CA ALA A 278 -5.02 16.02 8.45
C ALA A 278 -4.89 17.52 8.13
N GLN A 279 -3.78 17.93 7.49
CA GLN A 279 -3.55 19.31 7.06
C GLN A 279 -3.59 19.45 5.52
N GLY A 280 -4.31 18.57 4.83
CA GLY A 280 -4.44 18.59 3.37
C GLY A 280 -3.23 18.03 2.61
N GLY A 281 -2.35 17.29 3.30
CA GLY A 281 -1.19 16.65 2.70
C GLY A 281 -1.55 15.66 1.59
N ALA A 282 -0.58 15.38 0.71
CA ALA A 282 -0.77 14.45 -0.39
C ALA A 282 -0.88 13.00 0.10
N PHE A 283 -1.80 12.24 -0.49
CA PHE A 283 -1.85 10.78 -0.33
C PHE A 283 -1.01 10.15 -1.44
N GLY A 284 0.14 9.55 -1.10
CA GLY A 284 1.09 9.04 -2.08
C GLY A 284 2.55 9.42 -1.77
N TYR A 285 3.43 9.25 -2.76
CA TYR A 285 4.86 9.50 -2.60
C TYR A 285 5.43 10.45 -3.68
N GLY A 286 5.78 11.67 -3.27
CA GLY A 286 6.27 12.68 -4.22
C GLY A 286 5.23 13.02 -5.27
N ASP A 287 5.61 13.83 -6.26
CA ASP A 287 4.65 14.34 -7.25
C ASP A 287 4.19 13.25 -8.23
N GLU A 288 5.11 12.37 -8.64
CA GLU A 288 4.83 11.31 -9.62
C GLU A 288 3.91 10.21 -9.07
N LEU A 289 3.92 9.95 -7.76
CA LEU A 289 3.04 8.97 -7.10
C LEU A 289 2.05 9.62 -6.13
N ALA A 290 1.81 10.93 -6.25
CA ALA A 290 0.66 11.56 -5.61
C ALA A 290 -0.61 11.00 -6.25
N LEU A 291 -1.51 10.48 -5.41
CA LEU A 291 -2.78 9.91 -5.80
C LEU A 291 -3.87 10.95 -5.58
N GLY A 292 -4.81 11.02 -6.53
CA GLY A 292 -6.00 11.83 -6.36
C GLY A 292 -6.89 11.26 -5.25
N LEU A 293 -7.74 12.08 -4.67
CA LEU A 293 -8.73 11.67 -3.68
C LEU A 293 -10.02 12.44 -3.96
N ASP A 294 -11.14 11.72 -4.01
CA ASP A 294 -12.45 12.34 -3.96
C ASP A 294 -12.72 12.95 -2.56
N SER A 295 -13.76 13.78 -2.46
CA SER A 295 -14.08 14.51 -1.23
C SER A 295 -14.37 13.60 -0.04
N ASP A 296 -15.07 12.49 -0.26
CA ASP A 296 -15.48 11.57 0.80
C ASP A 296 -14.28 10.78 1.34
N THR A 297 -13.41 10.31 0.45
CA THR A 297 -12.18 9.62 0.84
C THR A 297 -11.21 10.57 1.54
N ARG A 298 -11.06 11.81 1.02
CA ARG A 298 -10.25 12.84 1.65
C ARG A 298 -10.70 13.11 3.08
N ALA A 299 -12.00 13.36 3.27
CA ALA A 299 -12.57 13.63 4.57
C ALA A 299 -12.36 12.48 5.56
N ALA A 300 -12.50 11.22 5.11
CA ALA A 300 -12.28 10.06 5.98
C ALA A 300 -10.80 9.91 6.41
N LEU A 301 -9.86 10.17 5.50
CA LEU A 301 -8.42 10.12 5.81
C LEU A 301 -8.01 11.25 6.77
N GLU A 302 -8.51 12.46 6.55
CA GLU A 302 -8.32 13.62 7.44
C GLU A 302 -8.92 13.35 8.83
N GLU A 303 -10.14 12.79 8.89
CA GLU A 303 -10.80 12.44 10.14
C GLU A 303 -10.00 11.40 10.93
N VAL A 304 -9.57 10.30 10.30
CA VAL A 304 -8.76 9.25 10.94
C VAL A 304 -7.47 9.81 11.53
N THR A 305 -6.75 10.63 10.77
CA THR A 305 -5.44 11.16 11.18
C THR A 305 -5.58 12.25 12.22
N SER A 306 -6.59 13.12 12.10
CA SER A 306 -6.92 14.12 13.11
C SER A 306 -7.35 13.50 14.43
N ASN A 307 -8.16 12.43 14.40
CA ASN A 307 -8.57 11.73 15.62
C ASN A 307 -7.38 11.11 16.36
N PHE A 308 -6.43 10.54 15.62
CA PHE A 308 -5.19 10.03 16.19
C PHE A 308 -4.38 11.16 16.86
N GLN A 309 -4.16 12.27 16.14
CA GLN A 309 -3.33 13.38 16.65
C GLN A 309 -3.96 14.11 17.84
N ASN A 310 -5.28 14.29 17.83
CA ASN A 310 -5.98 15.13 18.80
C ASN A 310 -6.64 14.36 19.95
N GLY A 311 -6.53 13.02 19.98
CA GLY A 311 -7.20 12.25 21.03
C GLY A 311 -8.73 12.20 20.90
N THR A 312 -9.28 12.46 19.69
CA THR A 312 -10.73 12.59 19.47
C THR A 312 -11.34 11.34 18.82
N ASN A 313 -12.67 11.33 18.66
CA ASN A 313 -13.41 10.21 18.06
C ASN A 313 -14.58 10.70 17.19
N ASN A 314 -14.31 11.53 16.20
CA ASN A 314 -15.27 11.81 15.13
C ASN A 314 -15.27 10.67 14.12
N ARG A 315 -16.43 10.19 13.68
CA ARG A 315 -16.52 9.05 12.75
C ARG A 315 -17.41 9.29 11.54
N ALA A 316 -17.93 10.51 11.38
CA ALA A 316 -18.95 10.79 10.38
C ALA A 316 -18.44 10.53 8.95
N ALA A 317 -17.23 10.96 8.62
CA ALA A 317 -16.66 10.78 7.29
C ALA A 317 -16.27 9.33 7.04
N LEU A 318 -15.63 8.68 8.01
CA LEU A 318 -15.21 7.29 7.91
C LEU A 318 -16.40 6.35 7.77
N ASP A 319 -17.43 6.51 8.60
CA ASP A 319 -18.62 5.66 8.57
C ASP A 319 -19.41 5.86 7.27
N LYS A 320 -19.49 7.09 6.75
CA LYS A 320 -20.05 7.37 5.42
C LYS A 320 -19.29 6.62 4.32
N LEU A 321 -17.96 6.72 4.28
CA LEU A 321 -17.13 6.08 3.25
C LEU A 321 -17.25 4.55 3.28
N LEU A 322 -17.31 3.98 4.48
CA LEU A 322 -17.34 2.53 4.71
C LEU A 322 -18.75 1.94 4.75
N SER A 323 -19.79 2.78 4.80
CA SER A 323 -21.20 2.39 4.93
C SER A 323 -21.45 1.57 6.20
N LEU A 324 -21.02 2.10 7.34
CA LEU A 324 -21.12 1.50 8.69
C LEU A 324 -22.30 2.04 9.50
#